data_AF-A0A6I3V123-F1
#
_entry.id   AF-A0A6I3V123-F1
#
_cell.length_a   1.000
_cell.length_b   1.000
_cell.length_c   1.000
_cell.angle_alpha   90.00
_cell.angle_beta   90.00
_cell.angle_gamma   90.00
#
_symmetry.space_group_name_H-M   'P 1'
#
loop_
_entity.id
_entity.type
_entity.pdbx_description
1 polymer ?
#
loop_
_entity_poly.entity_id
_entity_poly.type
_entity_poly.pdbx_seq_one_letter_code
_entity_poly.pdbx_strand_id
1 'polypeptide(L)'
;AWENHAAILKSKADMLNKEQFSALHYTAPGTDLTLGLPKNHVWESAGAINAQGEGFLPNMPTEEVFTAPDFRRADGYVTSTKPLSYNG
;
A
#
# COMPACT_ATOMS: atom_id res chain seq x y z
N ALA A 1 -2.83 -17.47 -14.31
CA ALA A 1 -2.42 -17.48 -12.89
C ALA A 1 -2.14 -16.05 -12.40
N TRP A 2 -1.17 -15.35 -12.98
CA TRP A 2 -0.87 -13.94 -12.66
C TRP A 2 -2.05 -12.99 -12.83
N GLU A 3 -2.85 -13.13 -13.89
CA GLU A 3 -4.05 -12.31 -14.09
C GLU A 3 -5.09 -12.50 -12.97
N ASN A 4 -5.34 -13.73 -12.55
CA ASN A 4 -6.25 -14.02 -11.43
C ASN A 4 -5.72 -13.44 -10.12
N HIS A 5 -4.41 -13.55 -9.88
CA HIS A 5 -3.76 -12.96 -8.72
C HIS A 5 -3.90 -11.44 -8.70
N ALA A 6 -3.59 -10.79 -9.81
CA ALA A 6 -3.73 -9.35 -9.98
C ALA A 6 -5.19 -8.88 -9.83
N ALA A 7 -6.16 -9.65 -10.32
CA ALA A 7 -7.57 -9.34 -10.18
C ALA A 7 -8.04 -9.37 -8.71
N ILE A 8 -7.53 -10.31 -7.91
CA ILE A 8 -7.83 -10.38 -6.47
C ILE A 8 -7.29 -9.14 -5.76
N LEU A 9 -6.03 -8.79 -5.99
CA LEU A 9 -5.42 -7.61 -5.36
C LEU A 9 -6.10 -6.32 -5.83
N LYS A 10 -6.42 -6.21 -7.12
CA LYS A 10 -7.14 -5.07 -7.68
C LYS A 10 -8.52 -4.88 -7.04
N SER A 11 -9.25 -5.95 -6.75
CA SER A 11 -10.55 -5.85 -6.07
C SER A 11 -10.45 -5.20 -4.68
N LYS A 12 -9.32 -5.39 -3.97
CA LYS A 12 -9.07 -4.81 -2.66
C LYS A 12 -8.63 -3.35 -2.78
N ALA A 13 -7.76 -3.04 -3.74
CA ALA A 13 -7.38 -1.66 -4.05
C ALA A 13 -8.59 -0.83 -4.48
N ASP A 14 -9.46 -1.36 -5.35
CA ASP A 14 -10.69 -0.68 -5.80
C ASP A 14 -11.67 -0.44 -4.64
N MET A 15 -11.74 -1.35 -3.66
CA MET A 15 -12.53 -1.14 -2.44
C MET A 15 -11.96 0.02 -1.60
N LEU A 16 -10.66 0.02 -1.31
CA LEU A 16 -10.01 1.07 -0.53
C LEU A 16 -10.08 2.45 -1.22
N ASN A 17 -9.98 2.46 -2.55
CA ASN A 17 -10.15 3.66 -3.36
C ASN A 17 -11.55 4.27 -3.24
N LYS A 18 -12.59 3.45 -3.06
CA LYS A 18 -13.97 3.93 -2.86
C LYS A 18 -14.17 4.51 -1.47
N GLU A 19 -13.57 3.89 -0.44
CA GLU A 19 -13.72 4.33 0.95
C GLU A 19 -13.06 5.69 1.22
N GLN A 20 -11.94 6.01 0.55
CA GLN A 20 -11.21 7.27 0.74
C GLN A 20 -10.98 7.61 2.23
N PHE A 21 -10.52 6.61 3.01
CA PHE A 21 -10.26 6.79 4.44
C PHE A 21 -9.35 7.99 4.71
N SER A 22 -9.64 8.76 5.77
CA SER A 22 -8.78 9.88 6.14
C SER A 22 -7.48 9.42 6.81
N ALA A 23 -7.47 8.27 7.47
CA ALA A 23 -6.30 7.73 8.16
C ALA A 23 -6.43 6.21 8.35
N LEU A 24 -5.30 5.57 8.62
CA LEU A 24 -5.20 4.18 9.07
C LEU A 24 -4.61 4.15 10.49
N HIS A 25 -5.20 3.36 11.37
CA HIS A 25 -4.73 3.13 12.72
C HIS A 25 -4.26 1.68 12.88
N TYR A 26 -2.98 1.50 13.16
CA TYR A 26 -2.31 0.22 13.30
C TYR A 26 -2.07 -0.09 14.78
N THR A 27 -2.44 -1.30 15.21
CA THR A 27 -2.26 -1.75 16.60
C THR A 27 -1.67 -3.16 16.64
N ALA A 28 -0.59 -3.33 17.40
CA ALA A 28 0.05 -4.62 17.68
C ALA A 28 0.93 -4.51 18.94
N PRO A 29 1.45 -5.61 19.51
CA PRO A 29 2.47 -5.51 20.56
C PRO A 29 3.65 -4.66 20.09
N GLY A 30 3.90 -3.54 20.78
CA GLY A 30 4.95 -2.58 20.40
C GLY A 30 4.59 -1.61 19.27
N THR A 31 3.33 -1.57 18.82
CA THR A 31 2.86 -0.65 17.77
C THR A 31 1.50 -0.05 18.13
N ASP A 32 1.45 1.28 18.13
CA ASP A 32 0.23 2.08 18.14
C ASP A 32 0.51 3.30 17.26
N LEU A 33 0.10 3.23 15.99
CA LEU A 33 0.48 4.21 14.97
C LEU A 33 -0.74 4.61 14.17
N THR A 34 -1.00 5.92 14.08
CA THR A 34 -1.98 6.48 13.15
C THR A 34 -1.25 7.22 12.03
N LEU A 35 -1.54 6.86 10.79
CA LEU A 35 -1.06 7.55 9.59
C LEU A 35 -2.24 8.17 8.84
N GLY A 36 -2.15 9.47 8.57
CA GLY A 36 -3.08 10.13 7.68
C GLY A 36 -2.88 9.70 6.23
N LEU A 37 -3.96 9.71 5.44
CA LEU A 37 -3.90 9.55 3.99
C LEU A 37 -4.16 10.90 3.29
N PRO A 38 -3.54 11.16 2.12
CA PRO A 38 -3.82 12.35 1.34
C PRO A 38 -5.28 12.38 0.87
N LYS A 39 -5.81 13.57 0.58
CA LYS A 39 -7.09 13.65 -0.16
C LYS A 39 -6.87 13.11 -1.57
N ASN A 40 -7.86 12.36 -2.09
CA ASN A 40 -7.82 11.75 -3.42
C ASN A 40 -6.62 10.79 -3.61
N HIS A 41 -6.24 10.07 -2.56
CA HIS A 41 -5.19 9.06 -2.65
C HIS A 41 -5.65 7.88 -3.51
N VAL A 42 -4.69 7.22 -4.16
CA VAL A 42 -4.92 6.04 -5.00
C VAL A 42 -4.21 4.85 -4.38
N TRP A 43 -4.96 3.80 -4.08
CA TRP A 43 -4.47 2.47 -3.79
C TRP A 43 -4.16 1.76 -5.10
N GLU A 44 -2.92 1.31 -5.23
CA GLU A 44 -2.42 0.52 -6.35
C GLU A 44 -2.14 -0.92 -5.92
N SER A 45 -2.02 -1.81 -6.91
CA SER A 45 -1.78 -3.24 -6.68
C SER A 45 -1.26 -3.94 -7.92
N ALA A 46 -0.37 -4.92 -7.75
CA ALA A 46 0.12 -5.88 -8.77
C ALA A 46 0.70 -5.31 -10.07
N GLY A 47 -0.12 -4.67 -10.92
CA GLY A 47 0.26 -4.17 -12.24
C GLY A 47 0.05 -2.67 -12.39
N ALA A 48 0.84 -2.07 -13.26
CA ALA A 48 0.81 -0.66 -13.61
C ALA A 48 0.72 -0.47 -15.13
N ILE A 49 0.31 0.72 -15.56
CA ILE A 49 0.31 1.14 -16.97
C ILE A 49 1.37 2.23 -17.13
N ASN A 50 2.31 2.06 -18.06
CA ASN A 50 3.33 3.06 -18.32
C ASN A 50 2.78 4.24 -19.14
N ALA A 51 3.60 5.27 -19.34
CA ALA A 51 3.22 6.46 -20.10
C ALA A 51 2.91 6.19 -21.59
N GLN A 52 3.32 5.03 -22.11
CA GLN A 52 3.06 4.57 -23.47
C GLN A 52 1.76 3.76 -23.58
N GLY A 53 1.07 3.48 -22.46
CA GLY A 53 -0.16 2.69 -22.42
C GLY A 53 0.06 1.17 -22.28
N GLU A 54 1.29 0.73 -22.03
CA GLU A 54 1.64 -0.68 -21.90
C GLU A 54 1.49 -1.13 -20.44
N GLY A 55 0.81 -2.26 -20.24
CA GLY A 55 0.68 -2.88 -18.92
C GLY A 55 1.95 -3.65 -18.55
N PHE A 56 2.42 -3.49 -17.31
CA PHE A 56 3.57 -4.23 -16.78
C PHE A 56 3.39 -4.54 -15.29
N LEU A 57 4.17 -5.49 -14.77
CA LEU A 57 4.24 -5.82 -13.33
C LEU A 57 5.52 -5.20 -12.75
N PRO A 58 5.43 -4.17 -11.87
CA PRO A 58 6.62 -3.53 -11.31
C PRO A 58 7.46 -4.47 -10.43
N ASN A 59 6.80 -5.34 -9.65
CA ASN A 59 7.43 -6.26 -8.72
C ASN A 59 6.99 -7.71 -8.99
N MET A 60 7.93 -8.65 -8.90
CA MET A 60 7.68 -10.09 -8.93
C MET A 60 8.58 -10.77 -7.88
N PRO A 61 8.03 -11.42 -6.83
CA PRO A 61 6.61 -11.54 -6.50
C PRO A 61 5.99 -10.23 -5.98
N THR A 62 4.66 -10.20 -5.86
CA THR A 62 3.91 -9.12 -5.19
C THR A 62 2.63 -9.66 -4.56
N GLU A 63 2.35 -9.22 -3.35
CA GLU A 63 1.18 -9.61 -2.53
C GLU A 63 0.49 -8.39 -1.90
N GLU A 64 0.93 -7.18 -2.28
CA GLU A 64 0.59 -5.94 -1.60
C GLU A 64 -0.48 -5.12 -2.34
N VAL A 65 -1.27 -4.39 -1.55
CA VAL A 65 -1.97 -3.18 -1.99
C VAL A 65 -1.37 -2.01 -1.22
N PHE A 66 -1.02 -0.92 -1.89
CA PHE A 66 -0.29 0.17 -1.27
C PHE A 66 -0.78 1.54 -1.74
N THR A 67 -0.53 2.57 -0.93
CA THR A 67 -0.74 3.98 -1.26
C THR A 67 0.26 4.83 -0.48
N ALA A 68 0.32 6.13 -0.78
CA ALA A 68 1.15 7.07 -0.06
C ALA A 68 0.42 7.62 1.18
N PRO A 69 1.11 7.80 2.32
CA PRO A 69 0.58 8.53 3.46
C PRO A 69 0.63 10.06 3.23
N ASP A 70 -0.17 10.79 4.01
CA ASP A 70 0.01 12.22 4.19
C ASP A 70 1.20 12.43 5.11
N PHE A 71 2.34 12.84 4.53
CA PHE A 71 3.60 13.00 5.25
C PHE A 71 3.54 13.97 6.44
N ARG A 72 2.48 14.78 6.53
CA ARG A 72 2.26 15.74 7.62
C ARG A 72 1.52 15.16 8.82
N ARG A 73 0.96 13.95 8.71
CA ARG A 73 0.09 13.33 9.72
C ARG A 73 0.58 11.92 10.06
N ALA A 74 1.44 11.82 11.05
CA ALA A 74 1.98 10.56 11.55
C ALA A 74 2.22 10.68 13.05
N ASP A 75 1.44 9.93 13.83
CA ASP A 75 1.43 10.04 15.29
C ASP A 75 1.45 8.64 15.92
N GLY A 76 2.28 8.45 16.94
CA GLY A 76 2.42 7.19 17.68
C GLY A 76 3.79 6.54 17.52
N TYR A 77 3.86 5.22 17.66
CA TYR A 77 5.09 4.43 17.61
C TYR A 77 4.87 3.08 16.91
N VAL A 78 5.93 2.53 16.33
CA VAL A 78 5.90 1.25 15.60
C VAL A 78 7.15 0.42 15.89
N THR A 79 6.97 -0.89 16.04
CA THR A 79 8.06 -1.86 16.14
C THR A 79 8.16 -2.69 14.87
N SER A 80 9.36 -2.81 14.29
CA SER A 80 9.58 -3.66 13.12
C SER A 80 9.44 -5.14 13.46
N THR A 81 8.76 -5.89 12.60
CA THR A 81 8.57 -7.35 12.75
C THR A 81 9.49 -8.18 11.85
N LYS A 82 10.32 -7.52 11.03
CA LYS A 82 11.32 -8.13 10.14
C LYS A 82 12.64 -7.36 10.19
N PRO A 83 13.79 -8.02 9.98
CA PRO A 83 15.06 -7.33 9.81
C PRO A 83 15.03 -6.47 8.54
N LEU A 84 15.90 -5.46 8.49
CA LEU A 84 16.15 -4.62 7.33
C LEU A 84 17.60 -4.84 6.86
N SER A 85 17.78 -5.18 5.59
CA SER A 85 19.10 -5.15 4.94
C SER A 85 19.27 -3.78 4.28
N TYR A 86 20.17 -2.96 4.83
CA TYR A 86 20.50 -1.63 4.32
C TYR A 86 21.98 -1.32 4.63
N ASN A 87 22.76 -1.00 3.60
CA ASN A 87 24.22 -0.78 3.66
C ASN A 87 25.11 -1.98 4.06
N GLY A 88 24.66 -3.21 3.77
CA GLY A 88 25.46 -4.44 3.91
C GLY A 88 25.64 -4.91 5.34
#